data_AF-A0A514C2B9-F1
#
_entry.id   AF-A0A514C2B9-F1
#
_cell.length_a   1.000
_cell.length_b   1.000
_cell.length_c   1.000
_cell.angle_alpha   90.00
_cell.angle_beta   90.00
_cell.angle_gamma   90.00
#
_symmetry.space_group_name_H-M   'P 1'
#
loop_
_entity.id
_entity.type
_entity.pdbx_description
1 polymer ?
#
loop_
_entity_poly.entity_id
_entity_poly.type
_entity_poly.pdbx_seq_one_letter_code
_entity_poly.pdbx_strand_id
1 'polypeptide(L)'
;MADGALTLELDAYTVGKIAERAKAMGIAPEELAAMVLDARFFDYDDFSWINGDPRSDAVEPSGLHETGRPWKDVRPEFLALIDKTFGKPE
;
A
#
# COMPACT_ATOMS: atom_id res chain seq x y z
N MET A 1 -4.14 7.62 -22.84
CA MET A 1 -3.26 6.76 -22.03
C MET A 1 -3.42 7.24 -20.60
N ALA A 2 -3.66 6.33 -19.66
CA ALA A 2 -3.65 6.68 -18.25
C ALA A 2 -2.27 7.25 -17.90
N ASP A 3 -2.22 8.34 -17.15
CA ASP A 3 -0.98 8.94 -16.66
C ASP A 3 -0.31 8.11 -15.54
N GLY A 4 -0.94 6.99 -15.15
CA GLY A 4 -0.45 6.10 -14.10
C GLY A 4 -0.66 6.66 -12.69
N ALA A 5 -1.41 7.76 -12.54
CA ALA A 5 -1.63 8.39 -11.24
C ALA A 5 -2.69 7.61 -10.42
N LEU A 6 -2.34 7.33 -9.16
CA LEU A 6 -3.26 6.80 -8.15
C LEU A 6 -3.54 7.89 -7.10
N THR A 7 -4.80 8.23 -6.88
CA THR A 7 -5.21 9.17 -5.82
C THR A 7 -5.58 8.40 -4.56
N LEU A 8 -4.97 8.76 -3.43
CA LEU A 8 -5.23 8.16 -2.12
C LEU A 8 -5.89 9.17 -1.19
N GLU A 9 -7.05 8.82 -0.63
CA GLU A 9 -7.65 9.57 0.47
C GLU A 9 -7.08 9.07 1.79
N LEU A 10 -6.37 9.94 2.50
CA LEU A 10 -5.76 9.66 3.79
C LEU A 10 -6.50 10.41 4.90
N ASP A 11 -6.51 9.85 6.11
CA ASP A 11 -7.04 10.55 7.27
C ASP A 11 -6.15 11.74 7.66
N ALA A 12 -6.74 12.73 8.35
CA ALA A 12 -6.05 13.97 8.70
C ALA A 12 -4.81 13.78 9.57
N TYR A 13 -4.77 12.73 10.41
CA TYR A 13 -3.62 12.45 11.26
C TYR A 13 -2.44 11.95 10.42
N THR A 14 -2.70 11.00 9.51
CA THR A 14 -1.69 10.47 8.59
C THR A 14 -1.15 11.56 7.66
N VAL A 15 -2.02 12.41 7.11
CA VAL A 15 -1.60 13.57 6.29
C VAL A 15 -0.67 14.49 7.08
N GLY A 16 -1.02 14.81 8.33
CA GLY A 16 -0.20 15.65 9.19
C GLY A 16 1.20 15.08 9.41
N LYS A 17 1.29 13.76 9.68
CA LYS A 17 2.58 13.08 9.90
C LYS A 17 3.47 13.07 8.66
N ILE A 18 2.90 12.78 7.49
CA ILE A 18 3.64 12.81 6.22
C ILE A 18 4.14 14.24 5.95
N ALA A 19 3.28 15.25 6.10
CA ALA A 19 3.65 16.64 5.87
C ALA A 19 4.77 17.13 6.80
N GLU A 20 4.68 16.84 8.10
CA GLU A 20 5.73 17.21 9.07
C GLU A 20 7.07 16.56 8.72
N ARG A 21 7.05 15.28 8.37
CA ARG A 21 8.27 14.52 8.07
C ARG A 21 8.90 14.94 6.75
N ALA A 22 8.08 15.14 5.71
CA ALA A 22 8.53 15.62 4.41
C ALA A 22 9.18 17.01 4.53
N LYS A 23 8.56 17.91 5.33
CA LYS A 23 9.14 19.22 5.64
C LYS A 23 10.49 19.12 6.35
N ALA A 24 10.63 18.23 7.32
CA ALA A 24 11.90 18.01 8.02
C ALA A 24 13.00 17.46 7.08
N MET A 25 12.62 16.76 6.02
CA MET A 25 13.52 16.20 5.00
C MET A 25 13.76 17.12 3.80
N GLY A 26 12.96 18.19 3.65
CA GLY A 26 13.07 19.12 2.53
C GLY A 26 12.54 18.58 1.20
N ILE A 27 11.60 17.63 1.23
CA ILE A 27 11.02 17.00 0.04
C ILE A 27 9.50 17.21 -0.02
N ALA A 28 8.88 16.88 -1.15
CA ALA A 28 7.43 16.95 -1.27
C ALA A 28 6.74 15.85 -0.44
N PRO A 29 5.57 16.12 0.19
CA PRO A 29 4.79 15.08 0.88
C PRO A 29 4.45 13.88 0.00
N GLU A 30 4.20 14.10 -1.29
CA GLU A 30 3.89 13.07 -2.28
C GLU A 30 5.10 12.17 -2.54
N GLU A 31 6.31 12.72 -2.60
CA GLU A 31 7.55 11.96 -2.76
C GLU A 31 7.80 11.08 -1.52
N LEU A 32 7.61 11.64 -0.32
CA LEU A 32 7.73 10.85 0.90
C LEU A 32 6.67 9.74 0.96
N ALA A 33 5.42 10.04 0.59
CA ALA A 33 4.35 9.05 0.57
C ALA A 33 4.67 7.91 -0.40
N ALA A 34 5.13 8.23 -1.61
CA ALA A 34 5.55 7.23 -2.60
C ALA A 34 6.70 6.36 -2.07
N MET A 35 7.74 6.98 -1.49
CA MET A 35 8.87 6.24 -0.90
C MET A 35 8.45 5.31 0.24
N VAL A 36 7.56 5.77 1.13
CA VAL A 36 7.09 4.95 2.25
C VAL A 36 6.22 3.79 1.77
N LEU A 37 5.38 4.02 0.76
CA LEU A 37 4.59 2.96 0.13
C LEU A 37 5.52 1.95 -0.53
N ASP A 38 6.49 2.41 -1.31
CA ASP A 38 7.47 1.55 -1.99
C ASP A 38 8.26 0.71 -0.98
N ALA A 39 8.80 1.34 0.07
CA ALA A 39 9.51 0.65 1.14
C ALA A 39 8.64 -0.41 1.84
N ARG A 40 7.35 -0.11 2.06
CA ARG A 40 6.46 -1.04 2.75
C ARG A 40 5.99 -2.19 1.85
N PHE A 41 5.83 -1.93 0.56
CA PHE A 41 5.26 -2.89 -0.39
C PHE A 41 6.31 -3.69 -1.18
N PHE A 42 7.56 -3.23 -1.27
CA PHE A 42 8.53 -3.82 -2.20
C PHE A 42 9.97 -3.95 -1.65
N ASP A 43 10.30 -3.36 -0.49
CA ASP A 43 11.68 -3.28 0.02
C ASP A 43 11.96 -4.12 1.29
N TYR A 44 11.10 -5.08 1.66
CA TYR A 44 11.38 -6.02 2.76
C TYR A 44 11.61 -7.45 2.27
N ASP A 45 12.86 -7.92 2.34
CA ASP A 45 13.25 -9.32 2.10
C ASP A 45 12.69 -10.30 3.16
N ASP A 46 12.17 -9.80 4.30
CA ASP A 46 11.63 -10.59 5.41
C ASP A 46 10.10 -10.61 5.47
N PHE A 47 9.39 -10.07 4.48
CA PHE A 47 7.93 -10.11 4.46
C PHE A 47 7.42 -11.29 3.63
N SER A 48 6.66 -12.20 4.25
CA SER A 48 5.91 -13.18 3.47
C SER A 48 4.69 -12.50 2.85
N TRP A 49 4.60 -12.54 1.53
CA TRP A 49 3.48 -11.96 0.82
C TRP A 49 2.28 -12.90 0.80
N ILE A 50 1.12 -12.38 1.17
CA ILE A 50 -0.15 -13.05 0.91
C ILE A 50 -0.41 -12.96 -0.59
N ASN A 51 -0.53 -14.11 -1.25
CA ASN A 51 -0.69 -14.27 -2.71
C ASN A 51 0.59 -14.09 -3.56
N GLY A 52 1.79 -14.22 -2.99
CA GLY A 52 3.04 -14.20 -3.75
C GLY A 52 3.71 -12.84 -3.81
N ASP A 53 5.00 -12.81 -4.13
CA ASP A 53 5.80 -11.57 -4.15
C ASP A 53 5.35 -10.67 -5.31
N PRO A 54 4.81 -9.48 -5.03
CA PRO A 54 4.27 -8.60 -6.06
C PRO A 54 5.34 -8.08 -7.03
N ARG A 55 6.64 -8.25 -6.71
CA ARG A 55 7.76 -7.94 -7.61
C ARG A 55 7.96 -9.03 -8.69
N SER A 56 7.41 -10.22 -8.48
CA SER A 56 7.54 -11.36 -9.41
C SER A 56 6.49 -11.35 -10.52
N ASP A 57 5.41 -10.60 -10.33
CA ASP A 57 4.33 -10.49 -11.31
C ASP A 57 4.66 -9.41 -12.35
N ALA A 58 4.43 -9.72 -13.63
CA ALA A 58 4.42 -8.72 -14.68
C ALA A 58 3.18 -7.83 -14.48
N VAL A 59 3.34 -6.72 -13.76
CA VAL A 59 2.24 -5.79 -13.51
C VAL A 59 1.89 -5.06 -14.81
N GLU A 60 0.84 -5.52 -15.48
CA GLU A 60 0.20 -4.75 -16.54
C GLU A 60 -0.57 -3.58 -15.89
N PRO A 61 -0.28 -2.31 -16.25
CA PRO A 61 -0.98 -1.15 -15.67
C PRO A 61 -2.47 -1.07 -16.03
N SER A 62 -2.99 -2.01 -16.83
CA SER A 62 -4.40 -2.10 -17.24
C SER A 62 -5.37 -2.28 -16.06
N GLY A 63 -4.91 -2.83 -14.93
CA GLY A 63 -5.73 -3.03 -13.72
C GLY A 63 -6.00 -1.77 -12.89
N LEU A 64 -5.29 -0.66 -13.12
CA LEU A 64 -5.45 0.59 -12.35
C LEU A 64 -6.86 1.23 -12.47
N HIS A 65 -7.63 0.85 -13.50
CA HIS A 65 -8.99 1.34 -13.73
C HIS A 65 -10.08 0.33 -13.41
N GLU A 66 -9.71 -0.89 -12.99
CA GLU A 66 -10.72 -1.86 -12.56
C GLU A 66 -11.30 -1.41 -11.22
N THR A 67 -12.64 -1.35 -11.15
CA THR A 67 -13.33 -0.97 -9.91
C THR A 67 -13.19 -2.11 -8.92
N GLY A 68 -12.23 -1.99 -7.99
CA GLY A 68 -12.07 -2.91 -6.87
C GLY A 68 -13.30 -2.95 -5.96
N ARG A 69 -13.41 -4.00 -5.15
CA ARG A 69 -14.45 -4.08 -4.10
C ARG A 69 -14.15 -3.05 -2.99
N PRO A 70 -15.17 -2.41 -2.39
CA PRO A 70 -14.95 -1.49 -1.28
C PRO A 70 -14.21 -2.15 -0.12
N TRP A 71 -13.20 -1.47 0.44
CA TRP A 71 -12.36 -2.04 1.51
C TRP A 71 -13.15 -2.63 2.68
N LYS A 72 -14.24 -1.98 3.10
CA LYS A 72 -15.14 -2.47 4.16
C LYS A 72 -15.66 -3.89 3.92
N ASP A 73 -15.86 -4.27 2.67
CA ASP A 73 -16.42 -5.56 2.27
C ASP A 73 -15.31 -6.62 2.15
N VAL A 74 -14.09 -6.22 1.77
CA VAL A 74 -12.93 -7.12 1.60
C VAL A 74 -12.13 -7.29 2.88
N ARG A 75 -12.17 -6.31 3.80
CA ARG A 75 -11.39 -6.30 5.04
C ARG A 75 -11.60 -7.57 5.89
N PRO A 76 -12.82 -8.09 6.11
CA PRO A 76 -13.00 -9.32 6.89
C PRO A 76 -12.34 -10.54 6.23
N GLU A 77 -12.48 -10.67 4.91
CA GLU A 77 -11.86 -11.75 4.12
C GLU A 77 -10.33 -11.67 4.18
N PHE A 78 -9.78 -10.45 4.05
CA PHE A 78 -8.34 -10.20 4.14
C PHE A 78 -7.78 -10.51 5.53
N LEU A 79 -8.46 -10.11 6.60
CA LEU A 79 -8.05 -10.44 7.97
C LEU A 79 -8.10 -11.95 8.23
N ALA A 80 -9.14 -12.64 7.74
CA ALA A 80 -9.20 -14.10 7.83
C ALA A 80 -8.06 -14.78 7.06
N LEU A 81 -7.63 -14.19 5.94
CA LEU A 81 -6.49 -14.66 5.16
C LEU A 81 -5.15 -14.42 5.89
N ILE A 82 -4.98 -13.27 6.55
CA ILE A 82 -3.84 -13.01 7.44
C ILE A 82 -3.79 -14.05 8.57
N ASP A 83 -4.90 -14.24 9.30
CA ASP A 83 -4.99 -15.20 10.40
C ASP A 83 -4.64 -16.63 9.94
N LYS A 84 -5.10 -17.03 8.74
CA LYS A 84 -4.78 -18.32 8.16
C LYS A 84 -3.31 -18.45 7.76
N THR A 85 -2.71 -17.38 7.26
CA THR A 85 -1.36 -17.39 6.68
C THR A 85 -0.28 -17.30 7.77
N PHE A 86 -0.52 -16.52 8.82
CA PHE A 86 0.47 -16.22 9.85
C PHE A 86 0.15 -16.80 11.23
N GLY A 87 -1.04 -17.37 11.41
CA GLY A 87 -1.53 -17.76 12.73
C GLY A 87 -1.95 -16.55 13.57
N LYS A 88 -2.71 -16.79 14.64
CA LYS A 88 -2.98 -15.76 15.64
C LYS A 88 -1.78 -15.65 16.58
N PRO A 89 -1.32 -14.44 16.95
CA PRO A 89 -0.44 -14.32 18.11
C PRO A 89 -1.21 -14.83 19.33
N GLU A 90 -0.62 -15.79 20.06
CA GLU A 90 -1.14 -16.32 21.34
C GLU A 90 -1.22 -15.24 22.42
#